data_AF-A0A084G9L7-F1
#
_entry.id   AF-A0A084G9L7-F1
#
_cell.length_a   1.000
_cell.length_b   1.000
_cell.length_c   1.000
_cell.angle_alpha   90.00
_cell.angle_beta   90.00
_cell.angle_gamma   90.00
#
_symmetry.space_group_name_H-M   'P 1'
#
loop_
_entity.id
_entity.type
_entity.pdbx_description
1 polymer ?
#
loop_
_entity_poly.entity_id
_entity_poly.type
_entity_poly.pdbx_seq_one_letter_code
_entity_poly.pdbx_strand_id
1 'polypeptide(L)'
;MSAKEFLAKVKSGQIPVDCHDQLLRIAFIYMDEALCADEGVFDVVNQLHARGWSFGQGNLKFNRTLDIFYPAQIAAGIYRSSDNLDDETPSFDDFDAFYAQHYQLLHEDAWREYYSETFLAASARFYRLPDLQDLPDASDGLRQPRQKGIGHFNKLPRWAQNVSLTYARQPTLPRATIIEIGLSTLQQIILRLRQDYPSVQPYSETQAHFWLNQMGIKPGRRARLAWWGPNIFGIHVGTGFYDTWRWEAYYSPKLWDSMEARIAPLEPDLDGTRRSEVQWSGWPDGGLSAEVWMRGWEPELGSEEEIEFLAAVAVKETEGVDMSNLNYEIRSHMLLGVMRVAFESEREKHLENLKQRIIEAGRVDEDKAEQWVQEALKVMEPYVQKWDAWPAAEDRSELLRHILVENGQLFGRWKLAKGSKEFYFELKAPRAYCS
;
A
#
# COMPACT_ATOMS: atom_id res chain seq x y z
N MET A 1 -30.06 25.13 2.48
CA MET A 1 -29.14 25.41 3.60
C MET A 1 -27.75 25.41 3.03
N SER A 2 -26.96 26.45 3.26
CA SER A 2 -25.59 26.48 2.72
C SER A 2 -24.72 25.43 3.41
N ALA A 3 -23.63 25.02 2.77
CA ALA A 3 -22.64 24.09 3.31
C ALA A 3 -22.06 24.60 4.64
N LYS A 4 -21.77 25.90 4.74
CA LYS A 4 -21.27 26.53 5.98
C LYS A 4 -22.30 26.50 7.10
N GLU A 5 -23.56 26.79 6.80
CA GLU A 5 -24.66 26.69 7.78
C GLU A 5 -24.87 25.26 8.25
N PHE A 6 -24.86 24.29 7.31
CA PHE A 6 -24.97 22.87 7.62
C PHE A 6 -23.84 22.42 8.54
N LEU A 7 -22.60 22.73 8.19
CA LEU A 7 -21.43 22.36 8.97
C LEU A 7 -21.43 23.01 10.36
N ALA A 8 -21.86 24.27 10.50
CA ALA A 8 -22.00 24.93 11.79
C ALA A 8 -23.07 24.27 12.67
N LYS A 9 -24.21 23.87 12.09
CA LYS A 9 -25.28 23.15 12.80
C LYS A 9 -24.87 21.74 13.21
N VAL A 10 -24.15 21.02 12.36
CA VAL A 10 -23.55 19.73 12.71
C VAL A 10 -22.54 19.89 13.85
N LYS A 11 -21.60 20.84 13.73
CA LYS A 11 -20.56 21.09 14.76
C LYS A 11 -21.15 21.52 16.11
N SER A 12 -22.30 22.19 16.12
CA SER A 12 -23.02 22.58 17.34
C SER A 12 -23.98 21.50 17.88
N GLY A 13 -24.08 20.35 17.20
CA GLY A 13 -24.97 19.24 17.59
C GLY A 13 -26.45 19.49 17.30
N GLN A 14 -26.80 20.53 16.54
CA GLN A 14 -28.18 20.79 16.12
C GLN A 14 -28.66 19.81 15.05
N ILE A 15 -27.74 19.30 14.23
CA ILE A 15 -27.99 18.25 13.24
C ILE A 15 -27.16 17.03 13.67
N PRO A 16 -27.79 15.89 13.99
CA PRO A 16 -27.05 14.65 14.24
C PRO A 16 -26.39 14.16 12.96
N VAL A 17 -25.28 13.43 13.09
CA VAL A 17 -24.65 12.70 12.00
C VAL A 17 -24.99 11.22 12.20
N ASP A 18 -26.11 10.79 11.63
CA ASP A 18 -26.72 9.48 11.86
C ASP A 18 -26.82 8.62 10.60
N CYS A 19 -26.51 9.15 9.41
CA CYS A 19 -26.49 8.40 8.17
C CYS A 19 -25.26 8.66 7.31
N HIS A 20 -25.03 7.75 6.35
CA HIS A 20 -23.94 7.78 5.39
C HIS A 20 -23.90 9.09 4.59
N ASP A 21 -25.05 9.52 4.05
CA ASP A 21 -25.13 10.71 3.19
C ASP A 21 -24.76 12.01 3.92
N GLN A 22 -25.11 12.13 5.21
CA GLN A 22 -24.71 13.28 6.03
C GLN A 22 -23.19 13.28 6.25
N LEU A 23 -22.59 12.12 6.51
CA LEU A 23 -21.15 11.99 6.69
C LEU A 23 -20.39 12.27 5.39
N LEU A 24 -20.89 11.77 4.26
CA LEU A 24 -20.37 12.10 2.93
C LEU A 24 -20.40 13.60 2.67
N ARG A 25 -21.51 14.27 2.99
CA ARG A 25 -21.62 15.73 2.81
C ARG A 25 -20.58 16.48 3.64
N ILE A 26 -20.34 16.04 4.88
CA ILE A 26 -19.29 16.61 5.73
C ILE A 26 -17.90 16.37 5.10
N ALA A 27 -17.63 15.14 4.65
CA ALA A 27 -16.37 14.77 4.03
C ALA A 27 -16.13 15.55 2.73
N PHE A 28 -17.16 15.77 1.92
CA PHE A 28 -17.12 16.59 0.70
C PHE A 28 -16.69 18.03 1.00
N ILE A 29 -17.31 18.65 2.01
CA ILE A 29 -16.95 20.01 2.44
C ILE A 29 -15.51 20.06 2.96
N TYR A 30 -15.06 19.06 3.73
CA TYR A 30 -13.67 19.01 4.21
C TYR A 30 -12.64 18.71 3.12
N MET A 31 -12.99 17.88 2.12
CA MET A 31 -12.07 17.58 1.02
C MET A 31 -11.74 18.81 0.21
N ASP A 32 -12.72 19.68 -0.05
CA ASP A 32 -12.45 20.94 -0.75
C ASP A 32 -11.52 21.87 0.06
N GLU A 33 -11.81 22.05 1.36
CA GLU A 33 -10.95 22.83 2.27
C GLU A 33 -9.53 22.24 2.35
N ALA A 34 -9.41 20.91 2.38
CA ALA A 34 -8.15 20.21 2.51
C ALA A 34 -7.31 20.29 1.22
N LEU A 35 -7.91 20.01 0.06
CA LEU A 35 -7.23 20.11 -1.23
C LEU A 35 -6.70 21.53 -1.51
N CYS A 36 -7.38 22.56 -0.99
CA CYS A 36 -6.93 23.95 -1.05
C CYS A 36 -5.75 24.29 -0.10
N ALA A 37 -5.49 23.45 0.91
CA ALA A 37 -4.48 23.67 1.96
C ALA A 37 -3.28 22.71 1.87
N ASP A 38 -3.14 21.97 0.77
CA ASP A 38 -2.19 20.84 0.63
C ASP A 38 -2.43 19.71 1.68
N GLU A 39 -3.65 19.64 2.22
CA GLU A 39 -4.12 18.59 3.13
C GLU A 39 -4.92 17.54 2.32
N GLY A 40 -4.74 16.26 2.64
CA GLY A 40 -5.27 15.16 1.82
C GLY A 40 -6.46 14.43 2.42
N VAL A 41 -6.84 13.32 1.77
CA VAL A 41 -7.79 12.34 2.32
C VAL A 41 -7.45 11.93 3.76
N PHE A 42 -6.16 11.87 4.11
CA PHE A 42 -5.70 11.53 5.45
C PHE A 42 -6.13 12.55 6.50
N ASP A 43 -6.08 13.84 6.18
CA ASP A 43 -6.40 14.92 7.09
C ASP A 43 -7.91 15.02 7.30
N VAL A 44 -8.69 14.87 6.22
CA VAL A 44 -10.14 14.77 6.30
C VAL A 44 -10.57 13.65 7.25
N VAL A 45 -10.00 12.45 7.10
CA VAL A 45 -10.32 11.33 8.01
C VAL A 45 -9.93 11.61 9.45
N ASN A 46 -8.77 12.24 9.69
CA ASN A 46 -8.39 12.64 11.04
C ASN A 46 -9.40 13.64 11.64
N GLN A 47 -9.92 14.58 10.84
CA GLN A 47 -10.95 15.54 11.28
C GLN A 47 -12.31 14.87 11.56
N LEU A 48 -12.68 13.83 10.81
CA LEU A 48 -13.88 13.03 11.07
C LEU A 48 -13.73 12.24 12.36
N HIS A 49 -12.59 11.53 12.52
CA HIS A 49 -12.29 10.73 13.70
C HIS A 49 -12.24 11.57 14.98
N ALA A 50 -11.69 12.79 14.92
CA ALA A 50 -11.64 13.71 16.07
C ALA A 50 -13.03 14.10 16.61
N ARG A 51 -14.08 13.95 15.78
CA ARG A 51 -15.48 14.19 16.17
C ARG A 51 -16.27 12.90 16.43
N GLY A 52 -15.58 11.75 16.40
CA GLY A 52 -16.19 10.43 16.61
C GLY A 52 -16.96 9.90 15.40
N TRP A 53 -16.75 10.47 14.22
CA TRP A 53 -17.40 10.06 12.97
C TRP A 53 -16.54 9.07 12.18
N SER A 54 -17.21 8.12 11.52
CA SER A 54 -16.63 7.00 10.80
C SER A 54 -17.64 6.52 9.76
N PHE A 55 -17.18 6.21 8.56
CA PHE A 55 -18.00 5.56 7.52
C PHE A 55 -18.24 4.10 7.87
N GLY A 56 -17.27 3.45 8.52
CA GLY A 56 -17.45 2.10 9.03
C GLY A 56 -18.44 2.01 10.19
N GLN A 57 -19.18 0.91 10.24
CA GLN A 57 -20.12 0.56 11.31
C GLN A 57 -19.69 -0.73 12.02
N GLY A 58 -20.16 -0.95 13.25
CA GLY A 58 -19.85 -2.15 14.02
C GLY A 58 -18.33 -2.39 14.16
N ASN A 59 -17.86 -3.55 13.71
CA ASN A 59 -16.45 -3.94 13.77
C ASN A 59 -15.55 -3.15 12.80
N LEU A 60 -16.14 -2.45 11.84
CA LEU A 60 -15.42 -1.59 10.89
C LEU A 60 -15.41 -0.12 11.34
N LYS A 61 -15.99 0.22 12.50
CA LYS A 61 -15.97 1.59 12.99
C LYS A 61 -14.54 2.07 13.24
N PHE A 62 -14.20 3.24 12.71
CA PHE A 62 -12.85 3.82 12.70
C PHE A 62 -11.82 2.99 11.92
N ASN A 63 -12.28 2.19 10.96
CA ASN A 63 -11.39 1.48 10.04
C ASN A 63 -10.75 2.50 9.08
N ARG A 64 -9.44 2.70 9.23
CA ARG A 64 -8.69 3.70 8.47
C ARG A 64 -8.77 3.50 6.96
N THR A 65 -8.81 2.25 6.50
CA THR A 65 -8.93 1.96 5.06
C THR A 65 -10.29 2.34 4.52
N LEU A 66 -11.36 1.87 5.17
CA LEU A 66 -12.73 2.21 4.76
C LEU A 66 -13.02 3.71 4.88
N ASP A 67 -12.52 4.35 5.94
CA ASP A 67 -12.77 5.77 6.17
C ASP A 67 -12.02 6.67 5.18
N ILE A 68 -10.87 6.21 4.63
CA ILE A 68 -10.14 6.93 3.57
C ILE A 68 -10.71 6.65 2.18
N PHE A 69 -11.30 5.47 1.96
CA PHE A 69 -11.91 5.10 0.68
C PHE A 69 -12.90 6.16 0.19
N TYR A 70 -13.84 6.60 1.03
CA TYR A 70 -14.85 7.58 0.61
C TYR A 70 -14.30 8.97 0.27
N PRO A 71 -13.44 9.60 1.09
CA PRO A 71 -12.70 10.80 0.70
C PRO A 71 -11.91 10.64 -0.61
N ALA A 72 -11.30 9.47 -0.86
CA ALA A 72 -10.61 9.21 -2.12
C ALA A 72 -11.59 9.16 -3.31
N GLN A 73 -12.77 8.57 -3.14
CA GLN A 73 -13.84 8.59 -4.14
C GLN A 73 -14.37 10.00 -4.40
N ILE A 74 -14.52 10.81 -3.35
CA ILE A 74 -14.88 12.23 -3.49
C ILE A 74 -13.82 12.97 -4.31
N ALA A 75 -12.53 12.75 -4.01
CA ALA A 75 -11.44 13.35 -4.77
C ALA A 75 -11.47 12.95 -6.26
N ALA A 76 -11.77 11.68 -6.56
CA ALA A 76 -11.97 11.19 -7.93
C ALA A 76 -13.20 11.86 -8.60
N GLY A 77 -14.32 11.97 -7.89
CA GLY A 77 -15.53 12.62 -8.39
C GLY A 77 -15.33 14.10 -8.71
N ILE A 78 -14.72 14.87 -7.78
CA ILE A 78 -14.42 16.32 -7.97
C ILE A 78 -13.60 16.51 -9.24
N TYR A 79 -12.64 15.63 -9.42
CA TYR A 79 -11.73 15.65 -10.52
C TYR A 79 -12.37 15.31 -11.87
N ARG A 80 -13.23 14.29 -11.91
CA ARG A 80 -14.04 13.97 -13.10
C ARG A 80 -14.96 15.12 -13.49
N SER A 81 -15.39 15.94 -12.53
CA SER A 81 -16.19 17.13 -12.77
C SER A 81 -15.36 18.33 -13.24
N SER A 82 -14.06 18.42 -12.89
CA SER A 82 -13.18 19.55 -13.26
C SER A 82 -12.42 19.41 -14.59
N ASP A 83 -12.35 18.20 -15.16
CA ASP A 83 -11.62 17.95 -16.42
C ASP A 83 -12.37 18.43 -17.68
N ASN A 84 -13.61 18.91 -17.53
CA ASN A 84 -14.24 19.74 -18.55
C ASN A 84 -13.63 21.14 -18.42
N LEU A 85 -12.71 21.51 -19.30
CA LEU A 85 -11.95 22.77 -19.33
C LEU A 85 -12.77 24.10 -19.22
N ASP A 86 -14.11 24.01 -19.15
CA ASP A 86 -15.07 25.11 -19.00
C ASP A 86 -15.88 25.09 -17.68
N ASP A 87 -15.79 24.04 -16.84
CA ASP A 87 -16.57 23.90 -15.61
C ASP A 87 -15.78 24.32 -14.35
N GLU A 88 -16.38 25.22 -13.55
CA GLU A 88 -15.87 25.56 -12.22
C GLU A 88 -15.87 24.33 -11.30
N THR A 89 -14.86 24.21 -10.43
CA THR A 89 -14.82 23.19 -9.37
C THR A 89 -16.17 23.14 -8.64
N PRO A 90 -16.77 21.96 -8.38
CA PRO A 90 -18.08 21.86 -7.75
C PRO A 90 -18.16 22.71 -6.48
N SER A 91 -19.16 23.59 -6.39
CA SER A 91 -19.34 24.43 -5.20
C SER A 91 -19.69 23.56 -3.99
N PHE A 92 -19.32 24.03 -2.79
CA PHE A 92 -19.69 23.39 -1.51
C PHE A 92 -21.20 23.15 -1.39
N ASP A 93 -22.01 24.01 -2.02
CA ASP A 93 -23.46 23.96 -1.96
C ASP A 93 -24.07 22.91 -2.92
N ASP A 94 -23.28 22.37 -3.86
CA ASP A 94 -23.74 21.47 -4.93
C ASP A 94 -23.64 19.98 -4.59
N PHE A 95 -23.49 19.63 -3.30
CA PHE A 95 -23.35 18.24 -2.85
C PHE A 95 -24.42 17.31 -3.42
N ASP A 96 -25.68 17.74 -3.48
CA ASP A 96 -26.79 16.88 -3.95
C ASP A 96 -26.63 16.53 -5.44
N ALA A 97 -26.19 17.50 -6.26
CA ALA A 97 -25.93 17.28 -7.68
C ALA A 97 -24.67 16.41 -7.89
N PHE A 98 -23.62 16.69 -7.12
CA PHE A 98 -22.39 15.90 -7.10
C PHE A 98 -22.65 14.43 -6.73
N TYR A 99 -23.42 14.21 -5.67
CA TYR A 99 -23.79 12.87 -5.20
C TYR A 99 -24.63 12.12 -6.23
N ALA A 100 -25.60 12.79 -6.87
CA ALA A 100 -26.40 12.17 -7.93
C ALA A 100 -25.55 11.78 -9.15
N GLN A 101 -24.59 12.61 -9.54
CA GLN A 101 -23.68 12.35 -10.66
C GLN A 101 -22.72 11.18 -10.37
N HIS A 102 -22.19 11.10 -9.14
CA HIS A 102 -21.16 10.15 -8.75
C HIS A 102 -21.68 9.05 -7.81
N TYR A 103 -22.99 8.78 -7.84
CA TYR A 103 -23.66 7.86 -6.90
C TYR A 103 -23.00 6.47 -6.84
N GLN A 104 -22.55 5.95 -7.99
CA GLN A 104 -21.86 4.66 -8.09
C GLN A 104 -20.56 4.60 -7.27
N LEU A 105 -19.87 5.72 -7.08
CA LEU A 105 -18.65 5.78 -6.27
C LEU A 105 -18.96 6.01 -4.78
N LEU A 106 -20.11 6.63 -4.47
CA LEU A 106 -20.35 7.24 -3.18
C LEU A 106 -21.37 6.50 -2.32
N HIS A 107 -22.23 5.65 -2.88
CA HIS A 107 -23.25 4.96 -2.08
C HIS A 107 -22.64 4.09 -0.93
N GLU A 108 -23.43 3.83 0.11
CA GLU A 108 -22.98 3.19 1.37
C GLU A 108 -22.32 1.82 1.18
N ASP A 109 -22.67 1.10 0.12
CA ASP A 109 -22.12 -0.22 -0.19
C ASP A 109 -21.03 -0.21 -1.29
N ALA A 110 -20.66 0.97 -1.81
CA ALA A 110 -19.73 1.08 -2.94
C ALA A 110 -18.38 0.40 -2.66
N TRP A 111 -17.90 0.45 -1.41
CA TRP A 111 -16.63 -0.14 -0.99
C TRP A 111 -16.58 -1.67 -1.21
N ARG A 112 -17.73 -2.36 -1.25
CA ARG A 112 -17.81 -3.82 -1.40
C ARG A 112 -17.34 -4.30 -2.77
N GLU A 113 -17.30 -3.41 -3.76
CA GLU A 113 -16.75 -3.72 -5.08
C GLU A 113 -15.21 -3.71 -5.09
N TYR A 114 -14.60 -3.02 -4.12
CA TYR A 114 -13.17 -2.75 -4.06
C TYR A 114 -12.48 -3.56 -2.97
N TYR A 115 -13.17 -3.81 -1.86
CA TYR A 115 -12.58 -4.46 -0.69
C TYR A 115 -13.34 -5.72 -0.26
N SER A 116 -12.59 -6.75 0.14
CA SER A 116 -13.16 -7.86 0.90
C SER A 116 -13.33 -7.49 2.38
N GLU A 117 -14.34 -8.06 3.04
CA GLU A 117 -14.58 -7.82 4.47
C GLU A 117 -13.41 -8.29 5.34
N THR A 118 -12.83 -9.45 5.01
CA THR A 118 -11.66 -10.02 5.71
C THR A 118 -10.46 -9.08 5.61
N PHE A 119 -10.21 -8.51 4.44
CA PHE A 119 -9.13 -7.55 4.24
C PHE A 119 -9.34 -6.25 5.02
N LEU A 120 -10.57 -5.72 5.04
CA LEU A 120 -10.87 -4.54 5.85
C LEU A 120 -10.64 -4.81 7.34
N ALA A 121 -11.11 -5.95 7.86
CA ALA A 121 -10.88 -6.32 9.25
C ALA A 121 -9.38 -6.34 9.61
N ALA A 122 -8.52 -6.83 8.71
CA ALA A 122 -7.07 -6.88 8.89
C ALA A 122 -6.37 -5.51 8.70
N SER A 123 -7.00 -4.56 7.99
CA SER A 123 -6.41 -3.26 7.63
C SER A 123 -6.95 -2.08 8.45
N ALA A 124 -7.68 -2.35 9.55
CA ALA A 124 -8.36 -1.31 10.32
C ALA A 124 -7.46 -0.15 10.81
N ARG A 125 -6.18 -0.43 11.03
CA ARG A 125 -5.23 0.57 11.57
C ARG A 125 -4.53 1.42 10.52
N PHE A 126 -4.39 0.92 9.29
CA PHE A 126 -3.53 1.51 8.26
C PHE A 126 -4.22 1.51 6.92
N TYR A 127 -4.13 2.62 6.21
CA TYR A 127 -4.67 2.72 4.87
C TYR A 127 -3.96 1.75 3.92
N ARG A 128 -4.75 0.91 3.26
CA ARG A 128 -4.28 0.01 2.20
C ARG A 128 -5.14 0.16 0.95
N LEU A 129 -4.50 -0.01 -0.21
CA LEU A 129 -5.23 -0.03 -1.47
C LEU A 129 -6.17 -1.25 -1.54
N PRO A 130 -7.27 -1.14 -2.31
CA PRO A 130 -8.21 -2.23 -2.58
C PRO A 130 -7.61 -3.59 -2.95
N ASP A 131 -8.13 -4.68 -2.36
CA ASP A 131 -7.74 -6.06 -2.66
C ASP A 131 -8.57 -6.69 -3.80
N LEU A 132 -9.76 -6.18 -4.12
CA LEU A 132 -10.60 -6.72 -5.21
C LEU A 132 -10.39 -6.00 -6.56
N GLN A 133 -10.49 -4.67 -6.58
CA GLN A 133 -10.37 -3.85 -7.80
C GLN A 133 -9.52 -2.60 -7.55
N ASP A 134 -8.78 -2.11 -8.54
CA ASP A 134 -7.98 -0.90 -8.35
C ASP A 134 -8.83 0.31 -7.94
N LEU A 135 -8.26 1.22 -7.15
CA LEU A 135 -8.90 2.49 -6.82
C LEU A 135 -9.22 3.26 -8.13
N PRO A 136 -10.41 3.88 -8.26
CA PRO A 136 -10.77 4.63 -9.46
C PRO A 136 -9.75 5.70 -9.82
N ASP A 137 -9.48 5.80 -11.11
CA ASP A 137 -8.56 6.76 -11.75
C ASP A 137 -7.09 6.63 -11.31
N ALA A 138 -6.75 5.74 -10.37
CA ALA A 138 -5.39 5.60 -9.84
C ALA A 138 -4.42 4.86 -10.75
N SER A 139 -4.88 4.37 -11.90
CA SER A 139 -4.08 3.59 -12.85
C SER A 139 -3.58 4.41 -14.04
N ASP A 140 -3.83 5.72 -14.07
CA ASP A 140 -3.48 6.61 -15.16
C ASP A 140 -2.69 7.83 -14.67
N GLY A 141 -2.14 8.58 -15.63
CA GLY A 141 -1.58 9.90 -15.34
C GLY A 141 -2.67 10.80 -14.74
N LEU A 142 -2.30 11.59 -13.72
CA LEU A 142 -3.22 12.55 -13.15
C LEU A 142 -3.65 13.53 -14.25
N ARG A 143 -4.93 13.92 -14.28
CA ARG A 143 -5.49 14.78 -15.35
C ARG A 143 -5.72 14.07 -16.69
N GLN A 144 -5.59 12.74 -16.74
CA GLN A 144 -5.66 11.94 -17.97
C GLN A 144 -6.35 10.58 -17.74
N PRO A 145 -7.60 10.53 -17.21
CA PRO A 145 -8.25 9.28 -16.90
C PRO A 145 -8.65 8.59 -18.20
N ARG A 146 -8.32 7.30 -18.33
CA ARG A 146 -8.67 6.50 -19.51
C ARG A 146 -9.83 5.56 -19.16
N GLN A 147 -10.84 5.47 -20.02
CA GLN A 147 -11.97 4.57 -19.80
C GLN A 147 -11.55 3.10 -20.00
N LYS A 148 -11.64 2.27 -18.96
CA LYS A 148 -11.34 0.84 -19.05
C LYS A 148 -12.21 -0.06 -18.17
N GLY A 149 -12.17 -1.35 -18.52
CA GLY A 149 -12.76 -2.42 -17.73
C GLY A 149 -11.87 -2.84 -16.55
N ILE A 150 -12.13 -4.03 -16.02
CA ILE A 150 -11.49 -4.56 -14.81
C ILE A 150 -10.14 -5.19 -15.17
N GLY A 151 -9.05 -4.79 -14.52
CA GLY A 151 -7.70 -5.29 -14.78
C GLY A 151 -6.77 -5.09 -13.58
N HIS A 152 -5.64 -5.82 -13.57
CA HIS A 152 -4.57 -5.64 -12.56
C HIS A 152 -3.64 -4.47 -12.95
N PHE A 153 -4.18 -3.26 -13.11
CA PHE A 153 -3.42 -2.15 -13.67
C PHE A 153 -2.41 -1.57 -12.68
N ASN A 154 -2.75 -1.54 -11.39
CA ASN A 154 -1.83 -1.08 -10.35
C ASN A 154 -1.18 -2.23 -9.60
N LYS A 155 -1.95 -3.26 -9.24
CA LYS A 155 -1.48 -4.37 -8.39
C LYS A 155 -0.23 -5.05 -8.94
N LEU A 156 -0.26 -5.54 -10.17
CA LEU A 156 0.86 -6.27 -10.77
C LEU A 156 2.11 -5.41 -10.97
N PRO A 157 2.06 -4.23 -11.63
CA PRO A 157 3.25 -3.40 -11.75
C PRO A 157 3.79 -2.90 -10.41
N ARG A 158 2.94 -2.58 -9.42
CA ARG A 158 3.37 -2.21 -8.06
C ARG A 158 4.08 -3.38 -7.38
N TRP A 159 3.50 -4.57 -7.42
CA TRP A 159 4.13 -5.80 -6.91
C TRP A 159 5.49 -6.05 -7.58
N ALA A 160 5.56 -5.96 -8.90
CA ALA A 160 6.82 -6.19 -9.64
C ALA A 160 7.89 -5.14 -9.31
N GLN A 161 7.49 -3.90 -9.05
CA GLN A 161 8.38 -2.86 -8.56
C GLN A 161 8.90 -3.22 -7.16
N ASN A 162 8.04 -3.71 -6.25
CA ASN A 162 8.45 -4.15 -4.92
C ASN A 162 9.44 -5.33 -4.96
N VAL A 163 9.21 -6.32 -5.85
CA VAL A 163 10.15 -7.43 -6.09
C VAL A 163 11.50 -6.90 -6.57
N SER A 164 11.50 -6.00 -7.56
CA SER A 164 12.71 -5.39 -8.11
C SER A 164 13.48 -4.58 -7.08
N LEU A 165 12.77 -3.77 -6.28
CA LEU A 165 13.35 -2.97 -5.21
C LEU A 165 13.90 -3.83 -4.08
N THR A 166 13.25 -4.94 -3.74
CA THR A 166 13.71 -5.85 -2.69
C THR A 166 15.09 -6.42 -3.01
N TYR A 167 15.27 -6.95 -4.22
CA TYR A 167 16.58 -7.41 -4.68
C TYR A 167 17.62 -6.28 -4.73
N ALA A 168 17.22 -5.09 -5.20
CA ALA A 168 18.11 -3.94 -5.33
C ALA A 168 18.58 -3.37 -3.98
N ARG A 169 17.72 -3.40 -2.96
CA ARG A 169 17.98 -2.90 -1.60
C ARG A 169 18.82 -3.90 -0.81
N GLN A 170 18.47 -5.17 -0.87
CA GLN A 170 19.01 -6.20 0.01
C GLN A 170 19.24 -7.48 -0.81
N PRO A 171 20.34 -7.58 -1.57
CA PRO A 171 20.65 -8.72 -2.43
C PRO A 171 21.20 -9.91 -1.63
N THR A 172 20.51 -10.27 -0.55
CA THR A 172 20.81 -11.39 0.37
C THR A 172 20.51 -12.74 -0.26
N LEU A 173 19.51 -12.79 -1.15
CA LEU A 173 19.11 -13.96 -1.91
C LEU A 173 19.45 -13.79 -3.40
N PRO A 174 19.72 -14.89 -4.13
CA PRO A 174 19.89 -14.84 -5.58
C PRO A 174 18.65 -14.23 -6.26
N ARG A 175 18.86 -13.46 -7.34
CA ARG A 175 17.75 -12.83 -8.09
C ARG A 175 16.69 -13.85 -8.53
N ALA A 176 17.12 -15.03 -8.99
CA ALA A 176 16.22 -16.08 -9.43
C ALA A 176 15.29 -16.54 -8.29
N THR A 177 15.83 -16.71 -7.08
CA THR A 177 15.06 -17.07 -5.89
C THR A 177 14.06 -15.99 -5.51
N ILE A 178 14.44 -14.70 -5.58
CA ILE A 178 13.51 -13.59 -5.31
C ILE A 178 12.35 -13.58 -6.32
N ILE A 179 12.64 -13.80 -7.60
CA ILE A 179 11.61 -13.88 -8.66
C ILE A 179 10.68 -15.08 -8.42
N GLU A 180 11.24 -16.25 -8.14
CA GLU A 180 10.47 -17.47 -7.86
C GLU A 180 9.53 -17.29 -6.67
N ILE A 181 10.02 -16.72 -5.55
CA ILE A 181 9.20 -16.39 -4.38
C ILE A 181 8.10 -15.40 -4.77
N GLY A 182 8.44 -14.37 -5.53
CA GLY A 182 7.47 -13.39 -6.01
C GLY A 182 6.34 -14.05 -6.80
N LEU A 183 6.68 -14.82 -7.84
CA LEU A 183 5.69 -15.45 -8.72
C LEU A 183 4.81 -16.43 -7.95
N SER A 184 5.41 -17.27 -7.10
CA SER A 184 4.69 -18.24 -6.29
C SER A 184 3.70 -17.59 -5.32
N THR A 185 4.15 -16.56 -4.57
CA THR A 185 3.28 -15.85 -3.62
C THR A 185 2.15 -15.10 -4.30
N LEU A 186 2.43 -14.43 -5.43
CA LEU A 186 1.43 -13.74 -6.24
C LEU A 186 0.36 -14.71 -6.75
N GLN A 187 0.76 -15.85 -7.31
CA GLN A 187 -0.17 -16.88 -7.79
C GLN A 187 -1.06 -17.40 -6.66
N GLN A 188 -0.46 -17.75 -5.51
CA GLN A 188 -1.18 -18.28 -4.36
C GLN A 188 -2.24 -17.29 -3.82
N ILE A 189 -1.89 -16.01 -3.70
CA ILE A 189 -2.83 -14.99 -3.23
C ILE A 189 -3.99 -14.82 -4.20
N ILE A 190 -3.72 -14.68 -5.50
CA ILE A 190 -4.79 -14.45 -6.47
C ILE A 190 -5.72 -15.66 -6.52
N LEU A 191 -5.17 -16.88 -6.44
CA LEU A 191 -5.97 -18.10 -6.36
C LEU A 191 -6.84 -18.14 -5.10
N ARG A 192 -6.28 -17.82 -3.93
CA ARG A 192 -7.02 -17.76 -2.65
C ARG A 192 -8.15 -16.73 -2.73
N LEU A 193 -7.84 -15.50 -3.14
CA LEU A 193 -8.82 -14.43 -3.20
C LEU A 193 -9.97 -14.74 -4.19
N ARG A 194 -9.65 -15.40 -5.31
CA ARG A 194 -10.65 -15.81 -6.30
C ARG A 194 -11.59 -16.94 -5.85
N GLN A 195 -11.27 -17.66 -4.78
CA GLN A 195 -12.18 -18.67 -4.23
C GLN A 195 -13.48 -18.01 -3.75
N ASP A 196 -13.35 -16.85 -3.09
CA ASP A 196 -14.47 -16.10 -2.55
C ASP A 196 -14.95 -15.01 -3.52
N TYR A 197 -14.05 -14.48 -4.37
CA TYR A 197 -14.34 -13.38 -5.30
C TYR A 197 -13.94 -13.74 -6.75
N PRO A 198 -14.77 -14.50 -7.49
CA PRO A 198 -14.47 -14.91 -8.86
C PRO A 198 -14.27 -13.76 -9.87
N SER A 199 -14.74 -12.56 -9.53
CA SER A 199 -14.57 -11.32 -10.30
C SER A 199 -13.13 -10.80 -10.31
N VAL A 200 -12.31 -11.17 -9.32
CA VAL A 200 -10.88 -10.81 -9.28
C VAL A 200 -10.18 -11.44 -10.47
N GLN A 201 -9.36 -10.68 -11.18
CA GLN A 201 -8.67 -11.14 -12.39
C GLN A 201 -7.74 -12.34 -12.11
N PRO A 202 -7.69 -13.36 -13.00
CA PRO A 202 -6.90 -14.55 -12.77
C PRO A 202 -5.41 -14.24 -12.81
N TYR A 203 -4.63 -15.10 -12.16
CA TYR A 203 -3.18 -15.02 -12.27
C TYR A 203 -2.75 -15.25 -13.74
N SER A 204 -1.79 -14.43 -14.20
CA SER A 204 -1.15 -14.57 -15.51
C SER A 204 0.36 -14.59 -15.35
N GLU A 205 0.96 -15.74 -15.64
CA GLU A 205 2.42 -15.93 -15.65
C GLU A 205 3.09 -14.96 -16.64
N THR A 206 2.44 -14.71 -17.78
CA THR A 206 2.90 -13.78 -18.81
C THR A 206 2.91 -12.34 -18.30
N GLN A 207 1.81 -11.86 -17.69
CA GLN A 207 1.76 -10.50 -17.16
C GLN A 207 2.74 -10.29 -16.02
N ALA A 208 2.88 -11.27 -15.12
CA ALA A 208 3.84 -11.20 -14.02
C ALA A 208 5.28 -11.06 -14.55
N HIS A 209 5.66 -11.89 -15.53
CA HIS A 209 6.97 -11.81 -16.19
C HIS A 209 7.19 -10.51 -16.95
N PHE A 210 6.19 -10.02 -17.69
CA PHE A 210 6.26 -8.74 -18.38
C PHE A 210 6.61 -7.63 -17.39
N TRP A 211 5.87 -7.54 -16.27
CA TRP A 211 6.09 -6.47 -15.29
C TRP A 211 7.40 -6.62 -14.54
N LEU A 212 7.83 -7.84 -14.20
CA LEU A 212 9.16 -8.07 -13.62
C LEU A 212 10.29 -7.59 -14.55
N ASN A 213 10.16 -7.82 -15.86
CA ASN A 213 11.12 -7.36 -16.86
C ASN A 213 11.05 -5.85 -17.07
N GLN A 214 9.85 -5.27 -17.07
CA GLN A 214 9.64 -3.83 -17.22
C GLN A 214 10.17 -3.06 -15.99
N MET A 215 10.02 -3.62 -14.79
CA MET A 215 10.46 -3.00 -13.53
C MET A 215 11.93 -3.31 -13.18
N GLY A 216 12.57 -4.33 -13.78
CA GLY A 216 14.00 -4.61 -13.63
C GLY A 216 14.64 -5.15 -14.92
N ILE A 217 15.81 -4.70 -15.41
CA ILE A 217 17.00 -4.24 -14.69
C ILE A 217 17.84 -3.29 -15.56
N LYS A 218 18.02 -2.04 -15.13
CA LYS A 218 19.31 -1.30 -15.14
C LYS A 218 19.10 0.05 -14.42
N PRO A 219 19.61 0.22 -13.19
CA PRO A 219 19.62 1.54 -12.58
C PRO A 219 20.72 2.41 -13.19
N GLY A 220 20.34 3.61 -13.65
CA GLY A 220 21.28 4.73 -13.63
C GLY A 220 21.67 5.07 -12.18
N ARG A 221 22.83 5.71 -11.96
CA ARG A 221 23.35 6.04 -10.61
C ARG A 221 22.33 6.77 -9.71
N ARG A 222 21.45 7.61 -10.27
CA ARG A 222 20.43 8.36 -9.51
C ARG A 222 19.32 7.48 -8.92
N ALA A 223 19.03 6.31 -9.50
CA ALA A 223 18.02 5.39 -8.98
C ALA A 223 18.43 4.79 -7.61
N ARG A 224 19.73 4.66 -7.32
CA ARG A 224 20.23 3.98 -6.12
C ARG A 224 19.90 4.67 -4.79
N LEU A 225 19.75 6.00 -4.78
CA LEU A 225 19.36 6.77 -3.59
C LEU A 225 17.83 6.72 -3.37
N ALA A 226 17.05 6.81 -4.45
CA ALA A 226 15.59 6.68 -4.40
C ALA A 226 15.12 5.30 -3.90
N TRP A 227 15.94 4.26 -4.09
CA TRP A 227 15.63 2.91 -3.64
C TRP A 227 15.43 2.79 -2.15
N TRP A 228 16.09 3.57 -1.31
CA TRP A 228 15.90 3.45 0.14
C TRP A 228 14.69 4.24 0.67
N GLY A 229 14.09 5.09 -0.17
CA GLY A 229 12.90 5.87 0.13
C GLY A 229 11.58 5.08 0.04
N PRO A 230 10.45 5.77 0.28
CA PRO A 230 9.11 5.20 0.19
C PRO A 230 8.84 4.51 -1.15
N ASN A 231 8.00 3.47 -1.14
CA ASN A 231 7.40 2.95 -2.37
C ASN A 231 6.41 4.01 -2.87
N ILE A 232 6.88 4.86 -3.77
CA ILE A 232 6.15 5.98 -4.38
C ILE A 232 5.59 5.59 -5.75
N PHE A 233 5.08 4.36 -5.89
CA PHE A 233 4.56 3.83 -7.15
C PHE A 233 3.39 4.66 -7.69
N GLY A 234 2.41 4.99 -6.85
CA GLY A 234 1.26 5.81 -7.22
C GLY A 234 1.67 7.20 -7.71
N ILE A 235 2.70 7.81 -7.11
CA ILE A 235 3.26 9.09 -7.58
C ILE A 235 3.91 8.93 -8.95
N HIS A 236 4.63 7.82 -9.19
CA HIS A 236 5.18 7.55 -10.51
C HIS A 236 4.09 7.32 -11.56
N VAL A 237 2.98 6.67 -11.21
CA VAL A 237 1.82 6.53 -12.11
C VAL A 237 1.19 7.89 -12.39
N GLY A 238 0.85 8.65 -11.35
CA GLY A 238 0.17 9.95 -11.50
C GLY A 238 1.01 11.03 -12.18
N THR A 239 2.35 10.97 -12.08
CA THR A 239 3.25 11.86 -12.84
C THR A 239 3.52 11.37 -14.27
N GLY A 240 2.97 10.23 -14.67
CA GLY A 240 3.17 9.63 -15.98
C GLY A 240 4.55 8.99 -16.19
N PHE A 241 5.28 8.72 -15.12
CA PHE A 241 6.56 8.00 -15.19
C PHE A 241 6.36 6.51 -15.50
N TYR A 242 5.28 5.92 -14.99
CA TYR A 242 4.86 4.57 -15.37
C TYR A 242 3.59 4.62 -16.20
N ASP A 243 3.67 4.04 -17.40
CA ASP A 243 2.49 3.61 -18.13
C ASP A 243 2.19 2.16 -17.75
N THR A 244 1.30 2.01 -16.77
CA THR A 244 0.75 0.74 -16.28
C THR A 244 -0.01 -0.04 -17.34
N TRP A 245 -0.21 0.53 -18.54
CA TRP A 245 -0.96 -0.07 -19.64
C TRP A 245 -0.03 -0.42 -20.82
N ARG A 246 1.28 -0.18 -20.66
CA ARG A 246 2.30 -0.40 -21.69
C ARG A 246 2.31 -1.82 -22.25
N TRP A 247 1.89 -2.80 -21.47
CA TRP A 247 1.83 -4.20 -21.88
C TRP A 247 0.88 -4.43 -23.07
N GLU A 248 -0.15 -3.61 -23.27
CA GLU A 248 -1.05 -3.68 -24.44
C GLU A 248 -0.35 -3.33 -25.77
N ALA A 249 0.84 -2.73 -25.73
CA ALA A 249 1.64 -2.56 -26.93
C ALA A 249 2.26 -3.89 -27.40
N TYR A 250 2.40 -4.86 -26.50
CA TYR A 250 3.12 -6.12 -26.72
C TYR A 250 2.19 -7.34 -26.79
N TYR A 251 1.04 -7.29 -26.11
CA TYR A 251 0.15 -8.45 -25.99
C TYR A 251 -1.30 -8.12 -26.36
N SER A 252 -1.90 -8.89 -27.27
CA SER A 252 -3.32 -8.76 -27.63
C SER A 252 -4.25 -9.38 -26.58
N PRO A 253 -5.51 -8.91 -26.46
CA PRO A 253 -6.57 -9.55 -25.66
C PRO A 253 -6.62 -11.06 -25.75
N LYS A 254 -6.51 -11.58 -26.96
CA LYS A 254 -6.56 -13.02 -27.21
C LYS A 254 -5.41 -13.77 -26.53
N LEU A 255 -4.20 -13.24 -26.56
CA LEU A 255 -3.03 -13.89 -25.98
C LEU A 255 -3.02 -13.75 -24.47
N TRP A 256 -3.23 -12.55 -23.93
CA TRP A 256 -3.04 -12.33 -22.50
C TRP A 256 -4.14 -12.95 -21.64
N ASP A 257 -5.38 -13.01 -22.13
CA ASP A 257 -6.51 -13.67 -21.44
C ASP A 257 -6.48 -15.21 -21.55
N SER A 258 -5.62 -15.75 -22.43
CA SER A 258 -5.55 -17.18 -22.74
C SER A 258 -5.19 -18.03 -21.52
N MET A 259 -5.55 -19.31 -21.55
CA MET A 259 -5.18 -20.25 -20.49
C MET A 259 -3.66 -20.46 -20.47
N GLU A 260 -3.05 -20.50 -21.65
CA GLU A 260 -1.62 -20.67 -21.84
C GLU A 260 -0.83 -19.57 -21.15
N ALA A 261 -1.27 -18.31 -21.26
CA ALA A 261 -0.64 -17.16 -20.60
C ALA A 261 -0.69 -17.24 -19.05
N ARG A 262 -1.58 -18.06 -18.49
CA ARG A 262 -1.69 -18.30 -17.05
C ARG A 262 -0.74 -19.37 -16.54
N ILE A 263 -0.29 -20.26 -17.42
CA ILE A 263 0.54 -21.42 -17.08
C ILE A 263 2.02 -21.14 -17.35
N ALA A 264 2.32 -20.42 -18.43
CA ALA A 264 3.68 -20.15 -18.86
C ALA A 264 3.82 -18.72 -19.41
N PRO A 265 5.02 -18.11 -19.33
CA PRO A 265 5.28 -16.85 -19.97
C PRO A 265 5.26 -17.03 -21.49
N LEU A 266 4.46 -16.22 -22.17
CA LEU A 266 4.36 -16.21 -23.63
C LEU A 266 5.12 -15.02 -24.23
N GLU A 267 5.65 -15.23 -25.42
CA GLU A 267 6.26 -14.16 -26.21
C GLU A 267 5.19 -13.16 -26.71
N PRO A 268 5.54 -11.87 -26.85
CA PRO A 268 4.66 -10.85 -27.44
C PRO A 268 4.10 -11.27 -28.80
N ASP A 269 2.80 -11.05 -29.02
CA ASP A 269 2.15 -11.20 -30.33
C ASP A 269 1.95 -9.87 -31.07
N LEU A 270 2.26 -8.75 -30.41
CA LEU A 270 2.30 -7.41 -30.99
C LEU A 270 3.74 -6.86 -31.01
N ASP A 271 3.97 -5.85 -31.84
CA ASP A 271 5.31 -5.33 -32.15
C ASP A 271 5.86 -4.32 -31.12
N GLY A 272 5.09 -3.94 -30.10
CA GLY A 272 5.50 -2.98 -29.09
C GLY A 272 5.57 -1.53 -29.59
N THR A 273 5.13 -1.23 -30.82
CA THR A 273 5.31 0.10 -31.43
C THR A 273 4.23 1.11 -31.02
N ARG A 274 3.14 0.66 -30.39
CA ARG A 274 2.10 1.53 -29.84
C ARG A 274 2.75 2.50 -28.86
N ARG A 275 2.65 3.81 -29.16
CA ARG A 275 3.16 4.87 -28.29
C ARG A 275 2.37 4.88 -27.00
N SER A 276 3.06 5.17 -25.89
CA SER A 276 2.40 5.45 -24.63
C SER A 276 1.49 6.66 -24.79
N GLU A 277 0.26 6.52 -24.29
CA GLU A 277 -0.72 7.61 -24.23
C GLU A 277 -0.49 8.51 -23.02
N VAL A 278 0.44 8.14 -22.13
CA VAL A 278 0.78 8.86 -20.91
C VAL A 278 2.04 9.67 -21.13
N GLN A 279 2.03 10.94 -20.71
CA GLN A 279 3.19 11.82 -20.79
C GLN A 279 3.80 12.06 -19.41
N TRP A 280 5.10 11.78 -19.27
CA TRP A 280 5.82 12.06 -18.03
C TRP A 280 5.96 13.57 -17.80
N SER A 281 5.61 14.00 -16.60
CA SER A 281 5.54 15.41 -16.21
C SER A 281 6.73 15.92 -15.38
N GLY A 282 7.78 15.10 -15.14
CA GLY A 282 8.99 15.53 -14.43
C GLY A 282 8.98 15.34 -12.90
N TRP A 283 10.09 15.68 -12.22
CA TRP A 283 10.24 15.83 -10.76
C TRP A 283 11.05 17.12 -10.47
N PRO A 284 10.74 17.95 -9.44
CA PRO A 284 9.61 17.90 -8.49
C PRO A 284 8.44 18.89 -8.75
N ASP A 285 8.37 19.59 -9.87
CA ASP A 285 7.90 20.98 -9.94
C ASP A 285 6.57 21.21 -10.71
N GLY A 286 5.51 20.46 -10.37
CA GLY A 286 4.16 20.70 -10.92
C GLY A 286 2.97 20.46 -9.97
N GLY A 287 3.20 20.23 -8.67
CA GLY A 287 2.13 19.95 -7.69
C GLY A 287 1.52 18.53 -7.77
N LEU A 288 1.68 17.82 -8.89
CA LEU A 288 1.07 16.51 -9.13
C LEU A 288 1.42 15.45 -8.08
N SER A 289 2.66 15.40 -7.58
CA SER A 289 3.03 14.44 -6.53
C SER A 289 2.27 14.68 -5.22
N ALA A 290 2.03 15.94 -4.87
CA ALA A 290 1.20 16.31 -3.73
C ALA A 290 -0.28 15.97 -4.03
N GLU A 291 -0.78 16.26 -5.23
CA GLU A 291 -2.15 15.93 -5.62
C GLU A 291 -2.43 14.41 -5.59
N VAL A 292 -1.50 13.59 -6.08
CA VAL A 292 -1.61 12.12 -6.01
C VAL A 292 -1.66 11.64 -4.57
N TRP A 293 -0.82 12.19 -3.70
CA TRP A 293 -0.82 11.88 -2.28
C TRP A 293 -2.14 12.32 -1.61
N MET A 294 -2.60 13.54 -1.89
CA MET A 294 -3.85 14.09 -1.37
C MET A 294 -5.07 13.25 -1.76
N ARG A 295 -5.01 12.54 -2.88
CA ARG A 295 -6.06 11.63 -3.38
C ARG A 295 -6.03 10.22 -2.80
N GLY A 296 -5.01 9.88 -2.02
CA GLY A 296 -4.89 8.54 -1.44
C GLY A 296 -4.42 7.47 -2.43
N TRP A 297 -3.69 7.84 -3.48
CA TRP A 297 -3.12 6.83 -4.40
C TRP A 297 -1.89 6.12 -3.82
N GLU A 298 -1.33 6.66 -2.74
CA GLU A 298 -0.26 6.01 -1.98
C GLU A 298 -0.76 5.47 -0.65
N PRO A 299 -0.74 4.15 -0.44
CA PRO A 299 -1.17 3.54 0.79
C PRO A 299 -0.09 3.64 1.88
N GLU A 300 -0.51 3.61 3.14
CA GLU A 300 0.41 3.57 4.29
C GLU A 300 1.15 2.23 4.39
N LEU A 301 0.54 1.15 3.89
CA LEU A 301 1.14 -0.18 3.78
C LEU A 301 0.92 -0.76 2.40
N GLY A 302 1.83 -1.66 1.99
CA GLY A 302 1.71 -2.36 0.72
C GLY A 302 0.43 -3.21 0.60
N SER A 303 0.14 -3.64 -0.63
CA SER A 303 -0.94 -4.59 -0.92
C SER A 303 -0.68 -5.97 -0.28
N GLU A 304 -1.64 -6.89 -0.36
CA GLU A 304 -1.44 -8.25 0.16
C GLU A 304 -0.32 -8.96 -0.59
N GLU A 305 -0.26 -8.80 -1.91
CA GLU A 305 0.78 -9.35 -2.77
C GLU A 305 2.16 -8.85 -2.36
N GLU A 306 2.29 -7.57 -2.00
CA GLU A 306 3.55 -7.00 -1.54
C GLU A 306 3.97 -7.54 -0.17
N ILE A 307 3.04 -7.61 0.79
CA ILE A 307 3.32 -8.06 2.16
C ILE A 307 3.64 -9.55 2.21
N GLU A 308 2.89 -10.38 1.49
CA GLU A 308 3.11 -11.82 1.46
C GLU A 308 4.41 -12.20 0.74
N PHE A 309 4.75 -11.47 -0.33
CA PHE A 309 6.07 -11.57 -0.94
C PHE A 309 7.18 -11.22 0.06
N LEU A 310 7.08 -10.08 0.75
CA LEU A 310 8.10 -9.65 1.72
C LEU A 310 8.22 -10.61 2.91
N ALA A 311 7.11 -11.17 3.38
CA ALA A 311 7.08 -12.18 4.43
C ALA A 311 7.78 -13.47 3.98
N ALA A 312 7.50 -13.95 2.76
CA ALA A 312 8.15 -15.13 2.21
C ALA A 312 9.66 -14.92 1.99
N VAL A 313 10.08 -13.73 1.55
CA VAL A 313 11.51 -13.36 1.48
C VAL A 313 12.14 -13.38 2.87
N ALA A 314 11.50 -12.77 3.87
CA ALA A 314 12.03 -12.72 5.23
C ALA A 314 12.22 -14.12 5.84
N VAL A 315 11.29 -15.03 5.58
CA VAL A 315 11.41 -16.44 5.96
C VAL A 315 12.61 -17.08 5.26
N LYS A 316 12.73 -16.89 3.95
CA LYS A 316 13.83 -17.49 3.18
C LYS A 316 15.20 -16.96 3.61
N GLU A 317 15.31 -15.69 3.94
CA GLU A 317 16.54 -15.07 4.46
C GLU A 317 16.96 -15.65 5.81
N THR A 318 16.01 -16.11 6.62
CA THR A 318 16.26 -16.60 7.99
C THR A 318 16.22 -18.12 8.11
N GLU A 319 15.95 -18.82 7.00
CA GLU A 319 15.90 -20.27 6.93
C GLU A 319 17.27 -20.89 7.30
N GLY A 320 17.26 -21.83 8.25
CA GLY A 320 18.48 -22.50 8.70
C GLY A 320 19.48 -21.61 9.47
N VAL A 321 19.17 -20.33 9.70
CA VAL A 321 20.06 -19.42 10.42
C VAL A 321 20.06 -19.72 11.92
N ASP A 322 21.27 -19.90 12.47
CA ASP A 322 21.52 -19.99 13.90
C ASP A 322 21.37 -18.61 14.57
N MET A 323 20.74 -18.57 15.74
CA MET A 323 20.44 -17.32 16.46
C MET A 323 21.70 -16.54 16.87
N SER A 324 22.83 -17.23 17.06
CA SER A 324 24.12 -16.59 17.32
C SER A 324 24.69 -15.84 16.11
N ASN A 325 24.26 -16.22 14.89
CA ASN A 325 24.76 -15.74 13.61
C ASN A 325 23.80 -14.76 12.90
N LEU A 326 22.86 -14.15 13.62
CA LEU A 326 21.97 -13.15 13.03
C LEU A 326 22.76 -11.93 12.51
N ASN A 327 22.53 -11.58 11.24
CA ASN A 327 23.06 -10.37 10.64
C ASN A 327 22.05 -9.23 10.77
N TYR A 328 22.28 -8.32 11.72
CA TYR A 328 21.40 -7.19 12.01
C TYR A 328 21.45 -6.05 10.98
N GLU A 329 22.23 -6.19 9.90
CA GLU A 329 22.08 -5.35 8.71
C GLU A 329 20.81 -5.72 7.90
N ILE A 330 20.33 -6.96 8.06
CA ILE A 330 19.21 -7.54 7.34
C ILE A 330 17.94 -7.43 8.21
N ARG A 331 16.89 -6.81 7.67
CA ARG A 331 15.65 -6.56 8.44
C ARG A 331 14.99 -7.85 8.96
N SER A 332 14.94 -8.91 8.15
CA SER A 332 14.35 -10.19 8.56
C SER A 332 15.07 -10.82 9.75
N HIS A 333 16.40 -10.69 9.83
CA HIS A 333 17.19 -11.13 10.98
C HIS A 333 16.93 -10.27 12.21
N MET A 334 16.77 -8.94 12.05
CA MET A 334 16.36 -8.07 13.17
C MET A 334 15.01 -8.51 13.73
N LEU A 335 14.02 -8.74 12.85
CA LEU A 335 12.67 -9.19 13.23
C LEU A 335 12.69 -10.58 13.86
N LEU A 336 13.50 -11.51 13.35
CA LEU A 336 13.71 -12.81 13.98
C LEU A 336 14.35 -12.69 15.38
N GLY A 337 15.31 -11.78 15.54
CA GLY A 337 15.92 -11.45 16.83
C GLY A 337 14.89 -10.91 17.84
N VAL A 338 14.01 -10.00 17.39
CA VAL A 338 12.88 -9.50 18.20
C VAL A 338 11.96 -10.65 18.62
N MET A 339 11.56 -11.49 17.66
CA MET A 339 10.71 -12.65 17.94
C MET A 339 11.36 -13.56 18.98
N ARG A 340 12.67 -13.80 18.92
CA ARG A 340 13.41 -14.59 19.91
C ARG A 340 13.36 -13.97 21.30
N VAL A 341 13.59 -12.66 21.42
CA VAL A 341 13.56 -11.96 22.72
C VAL A 341 12.21 -12.14 23.42
N ALA A 342 11.11 -12.23 22.67
CA ALA A 342 9.78 -12.45 23.25
C ALA A 342 9.61 -13.83 23.94
N PHE A 343 10.51 -14.80 23.69
CA PHE A 343 10.52 -16.12 24.35
C PHE A 343 11.51 -16.20 25.54
N GLU A 344 12.34 -15.19 25.77
CA GLU A 344 13.41 -15.27 26.78
C GLU A 344 12.94 -14.90 28.19
N SER A 345 13.43 -15.63 29.19
CA SER A 345 13.16 -15.35 30.61
C SER A 345 14.00 -14.19 31.16
N GLU A 346 15.27 -14.06 30.74
CA GLU A 346 16.15 -12.92 31.04
C GLU A 346 15.93 -11.75 30.05
N ARG A 347 14.66 -11.39 29.83
CA ARG A 347 14.22 -10.55 28.71
C ARG A 347 14.99 -9.23 28.58
N GLU A 348 15.21 -8.51 29.67
CA GLU A 348 15.89 -7.20 29.68
C GLU A 348 17.32 -7.27 29.14
N LYS A 349 18.07 -8.32 29.51
CA LYS A 349 19.44 -8.52 29.06
C LYS A 349 19.52 -8.87 27.58
N HIS A 350 18.61 -9.73 27.11
CA HIS A 350 18.54 -10.08 25.69
C HIS A 350 18.09 -8.90 24.83
N LEU A 351 17.16 -8.09 25.35
CA LEU A 351 16.71 -6.85 24.73
C LEU A 351 17.85 -5.84 24.58
N GLU A 352 18.64 -5.62 25.63
CA GLU A 352 19.78 -4.70 25.59
C GLU A 352 20.85 -5.18 24.58
N ASN A 353 21.13 -6.50 24.55
CA ASN A 353 22.04 -7.07 23.57
C ASN A 353 21.54 -6.90 22.13
N LEU A 354 20.25 -7.17 21.88
CA LEU A 354 19.62 -7.00 20.58
C LEU A 354 19.71 -5.55 20.10
N LYS A 355 19.36 -4.60 20.97
CA LYS A 355 19.44 -3.17 20.69
C LYS A 355 20.87 -2.76 20.32
N GLN A 356 21.86 -3.15 21.12
CA GLN A 356 23.25 -2.84 20.85
C GLN A 356 23.71 -3.36 19.48
N ARG A 357 23.36 -4.60 19.12
CA ARG A 357 23.69 -5.17 17.80
C ARG A 357 23.00 -4.44 16.64
N ILE A 358 21.76 -3.99 16.81
CA ILE A 358 21.04 -3.19 15.81
C ILE A 358 21.71 -1.82 15.59
N ILE A 359 22.13 -1.17 16.68
CA ILE A 359 22.85 0.12 16.64
C ILE A 359 24.21 -0.06 15.94
N GLU A 360 24.95 -1.10 16.28
CA GLU A 360 26.24 -1.44 15.68
C GLU A 360 26.15 -1.71 14.17
N ALA A 361 25.08 -2.40 13.74
CA ALA A 361 24.76 -2.58 12.33
C ALA A 361 24.42 -1.27 11.60
N GLY A 362 24.14 -0.19 12.35
CA GLY A 362 23.93 1.15 11.81
C GLY A 362 22.64 1.32 11.00
N ARG A 363 21.69 0.38 11.14
CA ARG A 363 20.40 0.40 10.42
C ARG A 363 19.35 1.25 11.10
N VAL A 364 19.46 1.47 12.40
CA VAL A 364 18.54 2.32 13.18
C VAL A 364 19.35 3.40 13.90
N ASP A 365 18.76 4.58 14.05
CA ASP A 365 19.27 5.65 14.89
C ASP A 365 19.40 5.19 16.35
N GLU A 366 20.48 5.56 17.04
CA GLU A 366 20.72 5.16 18.43
C GLU A 366 19.60 5.62 19.37
N ASP A 367 19.12 6.86 19.18
CA ASP A 367 18.00 7.45 19.92
C ASP A 367 16.65 6.79 19.61
N LYS A 368 16.56 5.98 18.55
CA LYS A 368 15.31 5.35 18.09
C LYS A 368 15.31 3.83 18.18
N ALA A 369 16.46 3.21 18.43
CA ALA A 369 16.60 1.75 18.46
C ALA A 369 15.75 1.11 19.56
N GLU A 370 15.68 1.72 20.75
CA GLU A 370 14.82 1.26 21.84
C GLU A 370 13.34 1.29 21.41
N GLN A 371 12.86 2.43 20.90
CA GLN A 371 11.48 2.56 20.44
C GLN A 371 11.15 1.53 19.35
N TRP A 372 12.03 1.37 18.36
CA TRP A 372 11.85 0.41 17.27
C TRP A 372 11.65 -1.02 17.79
N VAL A 373 12.53 -1.47 18.70
CA VAL A 373 12.47 -2.83 19.25
C VAL A 373 11.22 -3.02 20.11
N GLN A 374 10.85 -2.03 20.94
CA GLN A 374 9.64 -2.08 21.76
C GLN A 374 8.37 -2.15 20.92
N GLU A 375 8.29 -1.38 19.84
CA GLU A 375 7.14 -1.42 18.91
C GLU A 375 7.05 -2.76 18.19
N ALA A 376 8.18 -3.33 17.74
CA ALA A 376 8.19 -4.65 17.13
C ALA A 376 7.78 -5.75 18.13
N LEU A 377 8.26 -5.68 19.38
CA LEU A 377 7.89 -6.62 20.45
C LEU A 377 6.39 -6.60 20.74
N LYS A 378 5.79 -5.42 20.88
CA LYS A 378 4.34 -5.28 21.11
C LYS A 378 3.50 -5.97 20.04
N VAL A 379 3.99 -6.01 18.81
CA VAL A 379 3.34 -6.68 17.68
C VAL A 379 3.52 -8.20 17.74
N MET A 380 4.72 -8.69 18.09
CA MET A 380 5.06 -10.12 18.05
C MET A 380 4.63 -10.90 19.29
N GLU A 381 4.61 -10.28 20.47
CA GLU A 381 4.32 -10.92 21.76
C GLU A 381 3.00 -11.72 21.79
N PRO A 382 1.85 -11.21 21.28
CA PRO A 382 0.59 -11.93 21.34
C PRO A 382 0.60 -13.26 20.57
N TYR A 383 1.48 -13.40 19.57
CA TYR A 383 1.65 -14.62 18.80
C TYR A 383 2.56 -15.61 19.52
N VAL A 384 3.63 -15.10 20.14
CA VAL A 384 4.60 -15.89 20.91
C VAL A 384 4.00 -16.46 22.18
N GLN A 385 3.12 -15.72 22.87
CA GLN A 385 2.45 -16.19 24.11
C GLN A 385 1.57 -17.43 23.92
N LYS A 386 1.24 -17.78 22.67
CA LYS A 386 0.50 -19.02 22.34
C LYS A 386 1.40 -20.26 22.31
N TRP A 387 2.71 -20.09 22.52
CA TRP A 387 3.72 -21.14 22.47
C TRP A 387 4.44 -21.27 23.80
N ASP A 388 4.64 -22.51 24.24
CA ASP A 388 5.29 -22.81 25.54
C ASP A 388 6.81 -22.59 25.51
N ALA A 389 7.43 -22.72 24.33
CA ALA A 389 8.87 -22.63 24.15
C ALA A 389 9.25 -22.18 22.74
N TRP A 390 10.51 -21.79 22.56
CA TRP A 390 11.06 -21.44 21.25
C TRP A 390 10.92 -22.59 20.25
N PRO A 391 10.25 -22.38 19.10
CA PRO A 391 9.95 -23.45 18.15
C PRO A 391 11.19 -23.99 17.42
N ALA A 392 11.04 -25.20 16.86
CA ALA A 392 11.99 -25.77 15.91
C ALA A 392 12.06 -24.92 14.62
N ALA A 393 13.07 -25.15 13.78
CA ALA A 393 13.36 -24.26 12.65
C ALA A 393 12.20 -24.10 11.65
N GLU A 394 11.45 -25.17 11.36
CA GLU A 394 10.29 -25.16 10.45
C GLU A 394 9.13 -24.38 11.07
N ASP A 395 8.70 -24.75 12.27
CA ASP A 395 7.65 -24.08 13.04
C ASP A 395 7.96 -22.59 13.29
N ARG A 396 9.24 -22.27 13.51
CA ARG A 396 9.74 -20.90 13.66
C ARG A 396 9.52 -20.08 12.38
N SER A 397 9.77 -20.70 11.23
CA SER A 397 9.60 -20.06 9.93
C SER A 397 8.13 -19.81 9.63
N GLU A 398 7.26 -20.77 9.97
CA GLU A 398 5.81 -20.61 9.85
C GLU A 398 5.27 -19.53 10.78
N LEU A 399 5.68 -19.52 12.05
CA LEU A 399 5.30 -18.50 13.03
C LEU A 399 5.74 -17.11 12.57
N LEU A 400 7.00 -16.96 12.14
CA LEU A 400 7.50 -15.68 11.63
C LEU A 400 6.68 -15.23 10.41
N ARG A 401 6.39 -16.13 9.48
CA ARG A 401 5.56 -15.81 8.31
C ARG A 401 4.18 -15.30 8.72
N HIS A 402 3.50 -16.03 9.60
CA HIS A 402 2.15 -15.71 10.07
C HIS A 402 2.11 -14.31 10.71
N ILE A 403 3.05 -14.01 11.60
CA ILE A 403 3.19 -12.69 12.23
C ILE A 403 3.35 -11.61 11.15
N LEU A 404 4.28 -11.81 10.20
CA LEU A 404 4.63 -10.78 9.21
C LEU A 404 3.51 -10.52 8.20
N VAL A 405 2.74 -11.54 7.82
CA VAL A 405 1.59 -11.39 6.92
C VAL A 405 0.48 -10.60 7.58
N GLU A 406 0.15 -10.90 8.84
CA GLU A 406 -0.88 -10.16 9.59
C GLU A 406 -0.42 -8.76 10.02
N ASN A 407 0.89 -8.54 10.10
CA ASN A 407 1.48 -7.31 10.60
C ASN A 407 2.48 -6.68 9.62
N GLY A 408 2.00 -6.43 8.40
CA GLY A 408 2.79 -5.82 7.34
C GLY A 408 3.44 -4.48 7.69
N GLN A 409 2.99 -3.79 8.74
CA GLN A 409 3.66 -2.61 9.29
C GLN A 409 5.10 -2.86 9.72
N LEU A 410 5.46 -4.09 10.07
CA LEU A 410 6.86 -4.47 10.36
C LEU A 410 7.78 -4.29 9.13
N PHE A 411 7.19 -4.21 7.92
CA PHE A 411 7.88 -3.83 6.70
C PHE A 411 7.76 -2.35 6.33
N GLY A 412 6.95 -1.57 7.06
CA GLY A 412 6.87 -0.13 6.90
C GLY A 412 8.25 0.53 6.99
N ARG A 413 8.46 1.63 6.25
CA ARG A 413 9.73 2.37 6.34
C ARG A 413 9.57 3.88 6.51
N TRP A 414 8.34 4.40 6.54
CA TRP A 414 8.11 5.84 6.63
C TRP A 414 6.72 6.13 7.19
N LYS A 415 6.56 7.36 7.70
CA LYS A 415 5.28 7.94 8.08
C LYS A 415 4.77 8.79 6.92
N LEU A 416 3.64 8.44 6.31
CA LEU A 416 3.09 9.18 5.17
C LEU A 416 2.52 10.56 5.52
N ALA A 417 2.03 10.75 6.75
CA ALA A 417 1.43 12.00 7.18
C ALA A 417 1.88 12.35 8.60
N LYS A 418 2.06 13.64 8.90
CA LYS A 418 2.42 14.12 10.25
C LYS A 418 1.41 13.64 11.32
N GLY A 419 0.14 13.48 10.94
CA GLY A 419 -0.95 12.97 11.78
C GLY A 419 -1.26 11.46 11.67
N SER A 420 -0.54 10.68 10.86
CA SER A 420 -0.76 9.23 10.77
C SER A 420 -0.50 8.56 12.13
N LYS A 421 -1.38 7.64 12.54
CA LYS A 421 -1.27 6.89 13.80
C LYS A 421 -0.18 5.82 13.68
N GLU A 422 0.99 6.17 14.19
CA GLU A 422 2.05 5.33 14.78
C GLU A 422 2.47 4.02 14.09
N PHE A 423 3.69 4.06 13.54
CA PHE A 423 4.82 3.20 13.92
C PHE A 423 6.13 3.83 13.40
N TYR A 424 7.26 3.60 14.08
CA TYR A 424 8.58 4.08 13.68
C TYR A 424 9.50 2.90 13.32
N PHE A 425 9.20 2.23 12.19
CA PHE A 425 10.02 1.14 11.64
C PHE A 425 11.02 1.58 10.56
N GLU A 426 11.31 2.89 10.49
CA GLU A 426 12.26 3.47 9.54
C GLU A 426 13.67 2.90 9.74
N LEU A 427 14.33 2.54 8.64
CA LEU A 427 15.72 2.10 8.62
C LEU A 427 16.57 3.07 7.80
N LYS A 428 17.80 3.32 8.26
CA LYS A 428 18.81 4.07 7.51
C LYS A 428 19.19 3.37 6.21
N ALA A 429 19.61 4.12 5.21
CA ALA A 429 20.31 3.54 4.06
C ALA A 429 21.69 2.96 4.52
N PRO A 430 22.19 1.87 3.90
CA PRO A 430 23.51 1.35 4.23
C PRO A 430 24.62 2.39 4.01
N ARG A 431 25.63 2.39 4.88
CA ARG A 431 26.74 3.37 4.87
C ARG A 431 27.52 3.41 3.54
N ALA A 432 27.53 2.31 2.78
CA ALA A 432 28.24 2.18 1.51
C ALA A 432 27.71 3.08 0.37
N TYR A 433 26.60 3.80 0.56
CA TYR A 433 25.98 4.63 -0.47
C TYR A 433 26.20 6.15 -0.29
N CYS A 434 26.95 6.57 0.72
CA CYS A 434 27.20 8.00 1.03
C CYS A 434 28.59 8.53 0.58
N SER A 435 29.39 7.76 -0.16
CA SER A 435 30.73 8.15 -0.66
C SER A 435 30.75 8.51 -2.13
#